data_AF-A0AAV5UMS6-F1
#
_entry.id   AF-A0AAV5UMS6-F1
#
_cell.length_a   1.000
_cell.length_b   1.000
_cell.length_c   1.000
_cell.angle_alpha   90.00
_cell.angle_beta   90.00
_cell.angle_gamma   90.00
#
_symmetry.space_group_name_H-M   'P 1'
#
loop_
_entity.id
_entity.type
_entity.pdbx_description
1 polymer ?
#
loop_
_entity_poly.entity_id
_entity_poly.type
_entity_poly.pdbx_seq_one_letter_code
_entity_poly.pdbx_strand_id
1 'polypeptide(L)'
;DSVFIYIQMQLCNYSLADWLKDNQADSSRNFARMKRWFKQIVSAVEYIHGKDLIHRDLKPSNILFTDNDRMKICDLGIVTDKTNDEHPESKFTRTSAGTMLHMSPEQGKWTPMYMAPEQMRWSGYSSKVDVFALGLILIELSVVLTMEEAAEVIPG
;
A
#
# COMPACT_ATOMS: atom_id res chain seq x y z
N ASP A 1 -6.12 22.24 -25.23
CA ASP A 1 -7.26 21.64 -24.53
C ASP A 1 -6.78 20.63 -23.51
N SER A 2 -7.08 20.84 -22.24
CA SER A 2 -6.75 19.92 -21.15
C SER A 2 -7.98 19.07 -20.82
N VAL A 3 -7.83 17.75 -20.85
CA VAL A 3 -8.87 16.80 -20.45
C VAL A 3 -8.71 16.52 -18.95
N PHE A 4 -9.79 16.68 -18.20
CA PHE A 4 -9.84 16.33 -16.77
C PHE A 4 -10.68 15.07 -16.57
N ILE A 5 -10.19 14.15 -15.74
CA ILE A 5 -10.94 12.97 -15.29
C ILE A 5 -11.32 13.20 -13.83
N TYR A 6 -12.60 13.07 -13.52
CA TYR A 6 -13.12 13.15 -12.16
C TYR A 6 -13.67 11.78 -11.75
N ILE A 7 -13.30 11.31 -10.57
CA ILE A 7 -13.80 10.07 -9.98
C ILE A 7 -14.46 10.43 -8.65
N GLN A 8 -15.77 10.19 -8.54
CA GLN A 8 -16.51 10.38 -7.30
C GLN A 8 -16.61 9.05 -6.53
N MET A 9 -16.17 9.06 -5.27
CA MET A 9 -16.17 7.88 -4.40
C MET A 9 -16.76 8.19 -3.03
N GLN A 10 -17.00 7.16 -2.24
CA GLN A 10 -17.39 7.33 -0.83
C GLN A 10 -16.30 8.09 -0.07
N LEU A 11 -16.72 9.10 0.72
CA LEU A 11 -15.83 9.79 1.65
C LEU A 11 -15.37 8.84 2.76
N CYS A 12 -14.06 8.80 2.99
CA CYS A 12 -13.44 8.13 4.13
C CYS A 12 -12.78 9.21 5.00
N ASN A 13 -12.79 9.03 6.32
CA ASN A 13 -12.48 10.11 7.26
C ASN A 13 -11.00 10.40 7.38
N TYR A 14 -10.19 9.34 7.46
CA TYR A 14 -8.75 9.40 7.64
C TYR A 14 -8.11 8.09 7.18
N SER A 15 -6.79 8.11 6.96
CA SER A 15 -6.01 6.94 6.58
C SER A 15 -5.46 6.18 7.79
N LEU A 16 -4.95 4.97 7.57
CA LEU A 16 -4.21 4.24 8.58
C LEU A 16 -2.93 4.98 8.96
N ALA A 17 -2.27 5.67 8.02
CA ALA A 17 -1.12 6.52 8.34
C ALA A 17 -1.47 7.62 9.36
N ASP A 18 -2.61 8.29 9.18
CA ASP A 18 -3.09 9.32 10.11
C ASP A 18 -3.35 8.73 11.50
N TRP A 19 -4.03 7.57 11.55
CA TRP A 19 -4.29 6.88 12.81
C TRP A 19 -3.01 6.45 13.51
N LEU A 20 -2.05 5.88 12.78
CA LEU A 20 -0.76 5.45 13.32
C LEU A 20 -0.01 6.64 13.96
N LYS A 21 0.00 7.78 13.27
CA LYS A 21 0.62 9.03 13.73
C LYS A 21 0.02 9.54 15.04
N ASP A 22 -1.30 9.42 15.20
CA ASP A 22 -2.00 9.89 16.41
C ASP A 22 -1.95 8.88 17.57
N ASN A 23 -1.59 7.62 17.30
CA ASN A 23 -1.63 6.51 18.27
C ASN A 23 -0.22 5.95 18.54
N GLN A 24 0.65 6.79 19.10
CA GLN A 24 2.08 6.49 19.36
C GLN A 24 2.35 5.95 20.78
N ALA A 25 1.32 5.49 21.49
CA ALA A 25 1.47 4.87 22.81
C ALA A 25 0.96 3.42 22.77
N ASP A 26 1.64 2.48 23.41
CA ASP A 26 1.18 1.07 23.47
C ASP A 26 -0.24 0.94 24.03
N SER A 27 -0.63 1.81 24.97
CA SER A 27 -1.98 1.85 25.54
C SER A 27 -3.07 2.17 24.50
N SER A 28 -2.72 2.84 23.40
CA SER A 28 -3.62 3.14 22.27
C SER A 28 -3.76 1.98 21.27
N ARG A 29 -2.87 0.97 21.36
CA ARG A 29 -2.73 -0.14 20.39
C ARG A 29 -3.48 -1.40 20.84
N ASN A 30 -4.81 -1.35 20.78
CA ASN A 30 -5.63 -2.50 21.16
C ASN A 30 -5.47 -3.68 20.17
N PHE A 31 -4.80 -4.76 20.61
CA PHE A 31 -4.50 -5.93 19.76
C PHE A 31 -5.74 -6.55 19.10
N ALA A 32 -6.86 -6.68 19.82
CA ALA A 32 -8.07 -7.27 19.26
C ALA A 32 -8.66 -6.41 18.14
N ARG A 33 -8.64 -5.08 18.28
CA ARG A 33 -9.07 -4.15 17.25
C ARG A 33 -8.14 -4.19 16.04
N MET A 34 -6.83 -4.12 16.26
CA MET A 34 -5.83 -4.18 15.19
C MET A 34 -5.88 -5.51 14.43
N LYS A 35 -6.11 -6.63 15.11
CA LYS A 35 -6.34 -7.93 14.46
C LYS A 35 -7.58 -7.94 13.56
N ARG A 36 -8.68 -7.30 13.98
CA ARG A 36 -9.90 -7.18 13.15
C ARG A 36 -9.64 -6.32 11.91
N TRP A 37 -8.92 -5.22 12.07
CA TRP A 37 -8.51 -4.35 10.99
C TRP A 37 -7.61 -5.07 9.99
N PHE A 38 -6.56 -5.73 10.47
CA PHE A 38 -5.63 -6.46 9.61
C PHE A 38 -6.35 -7.57 8.82
N LYS A 39 -7.31 -8.26 9.42
CA LYS A 39 -8.16 -9.21 8.69
C LYS A 39 -8.95 -8.57 7.54
N GLN A 40 -9.46 -7.36 7.72
CA GLN A 40 -10.16 -6.63 6.64
C GLN A 40 -9.20 -6.26 5.51
N ILE A 41 -7.99 -5.79 5.85
CA ILE A 41 -6.96 -5.45 4.86
C ILE A 41 -6.56 -6.70 4.05
N VAL A 42 -6.24 -7.81 4.74
CA VAL A 42 -5.89 -9.08 4.09
C VAL A 42 -7.01 -9.60 3.19
N SER A 43 -8.27 -9.53 3.65
CA SER A 43 -9.42 -9.95 2.84
C SER A 43 -9.60 -9.08 1.59
N ALA A 44 -9.35 -7.77 1.69
CA ALA A 44 -9.39 -6.89 0.52
C ALA A 44 -8.25 -7.19 -0.48
N VAL A 45 -7.04 -7.47 0.01
CA VAL A 45 -5.90 -7.87 -0.84
C VAL A 45 -6.16 -9.24 -1.50
N GLU A 46 -6.70 -10.20 -0.75
CA GLU A 46 -7.11 -11.50 -1.30
C GLU A 46 -8.13 -11.34 -2.42
N TYR A 47 -9.11 -10.45 -2.25
CA TYR A 47 -10.07 -10.13 -3.31
C TYR A 47 -9.40 -9.54 -4.57
N ILE A 48 -8.47 -8.59 -4.41
CA ILE A 48 -7.69 -8.01 -5.52
C ILE A 48 -6.92 -9.13 -6.25
N HIS A 49 -6.20 -9.96 -5.50
CA HIS A 49 -5.43 -11.06 -6.07
C HIS A 49 -6.33 -12.11 -6.74
N GLY A 50 -7.53 -12.35 -6.24
CA GLY A 50 -8.53 -13.23 -6.85
C GLY A 50 -9.14 -12.68 -8.15
N LYS A 51 -8.87 -11.41 -8.49
CA LYS A 51 -9.18 -10.80 -9.79
C LYS A 51 -7.97 -10.76 -10.73
N ASP A 52 -6.92 -11.50 -10.40
CA ASP A 52 -5.64 -11.49 -11.13
C ASP A 52 -4.96 -10.12 -11.19
N LEU A 53 -5.25 -9.28 -10.20
CA LEU A 53 -4.67 -7.97 -10.04
C LEU A 53 -3.63 -7.96 -8.91
N ILE A 54 -2.67 -7.03 -8.98
CA ILE A 54 -1.66 -6.75 -7.93
C ILE A 54 -1.76 -5.27 -7.56
N HIS A 55 -1.78 -4.92 -6.27
CA HIS A 55 -1.92 -3.54 -5.81
C HIS A 55 -0.66 -2.70 -6.05
N ARG A 56 0.52 -3.22 -5.66
CA ARG A 56 1.88 -2.65 -5.89
C ARG A 56 2.25 -1.39 -5.12
N ASP A 57 1.27 -0.64 -4.61
CA ASP A 57 1.49 0.52 -3.73
C ASP A 57 0.72 0.38 -2.41
N LEU A 58 0.74 -0.82 -1.81
CA LEU A 58 0.06 -1.03 -0.54
C LEU A 58 0.86 -0.37 0.58
N LYS A 59 0.26 0.61 1.27
CA LYS A 59 0.86 1.36 2.38
C LYS A 59 -0.22 1.92 3.29
N PRO A 60 0.09 2.33 4.54
CA PRO A 60 -0.92 2.83 5.46
C PRO A 60 -1.73 4.03 4.95
N SER A 61 -1.14 4.91 4.14
CA SER A 61 -1.88 6.04 3.54
C SER A 61 -2.91 5.62 2.50
N ASN A 62 -2.79 4.41 1.93
CA ASN A 62 -3.73 3.82 0.98
C ASN A 62 -4.77 2.92 1.64
N ILE A 63 -4.83 2.89 2.97
CA ILE A 63 -5.83 2.17 3.75
C ILE A 63 -6.67 3.20 4.51
N LEU A 64 -7.95 3.31 4.19
CA LEU A 64 -8.83 4.37 4.67
C LEU A 64 -9.88 3.85 5.65
N PHE A 65 -10.18 4.65 6.66
CA PHE A 65 -11.25 4.41 7.62
C PHE A 65 -12.57 5.02 7.16
N THR A 66 -13.63 4.21 7.24
CA THR A 66 -15.02 4.67 7.10
C THR A 66 -15.65 4.90 8.48
N ASP A 67 -16.85 5.51 8.52
CA ASP A 67 -17.58 5.90 9.75
C ASP A 67 -17.88 4.75 10.74
N ASN A 68 -17.69 3.48 10.36
CA ASN A 68 -18.11 2.30 11.12
C ASN A 68 -16.97 1.32 11.46
N ASP A 69 -15.76 1.81 11.73
CA ASP A 69 -14.56 0.98 12.04
C ASP A 69 -14.23 -0.04 10.93
N ARG A 70 -14.69 0.24 9.70
CA ARG A 70 -14.35 -0.54 8.50
C ARG A 70 -13.26 0.13 7.70
N MET A 71 -12.40 -0.70 7.13
CA MET A 71 -11.28 -0.27 6.30
C MET A 71 -11.56 -0.49 4.82
N LYS A 72 -11.02 0.39 3.98
CA LYS A 72 -11.02 0.24 2.52
C LYS A 72 -9.62 0.50 1.98
N ILE A 73 -9.23 -0.28 0.98
CA ILE A 73 -8.00 0.00 0.21
C ILE A 73 -8.36 0.97 -0.92
N CYS A 74 -7.53 1.99 -1.11
CA CYS A 74 -7.65 2.98 -2.20
C CYS A 74 -6.36 3.04 -3.02
N ASP A 75 -6.35 3.91 -4.03
CA ASP A 75 -5.22 4.12 -4.94
C ASP A 75 -4.81 2.87 -5.72
N LEU A 76 -5.73 2.40 -6.56
CA LEU A 76 -5.50 1.32 -7.52
C LEU A 76 -4.72 1.80 -8.76
N GLY A 77 -4.03 2.95 -8.69
CA GLY A 77 -3.40 3.61 -9.85
C GLY A 77 -2.29 2.81 -10.53
N ILE A 78 -1.76 1.79 -9.85
CA ILE A 78 -0.66 0.93 -10.35
C ILE A 78 -1.13 -0.53 -10.52
N VAL A 79 -2.43 -0.78 -10.41
CA VAL A 79 -2.96 -2.14 -10.51
C VAL A 79 -2.79 -2.69 -11.93
N THR A 80 -2.14 -3.85 -12.06
CA THR A 80 -1.98 -4.55 -13.34
C THR A 80 -2.38 -6.02 -13.23
N ASP A 81 -2.70 -6.60 -14.38
CA ASP A 81 -2.91 -8.04 -14.55
C ASP A 81 -1.62 -8.84 -14.30
N LYS A 82 -1.75 -9.95 -13.57
CA LYS A 82 -0.70 -10.95 -13.35
C LYS A 82 -0.18 -11.61 -14.63
N THR A 83 -0.95 -11.57 -15.72
CA THR A 83 -0.69 -12.32 -16.96
C THR A 83 0.28 -11.64 -17.94
N ASN A 84 0.61 -10.36 -17.73
CA ASN A 84 1.52 -9.63 -18.63
C ASN A 84 3.01 -9.92 -18.40
N ASP A 85 3.37 -10.84 -17.51
CA ASP A 85 4.76 -11.26 -17.29
C ASP A 85 5.31 -12.19 -18.39
N GLU A 86 4.46 -12.77 -19.23
CA GLU A 86 4.85 -13.72 -20.29
C GLU A 86 5.34 -13.05 -21.59
N HIS A 87 5.11 -11.75 -21.78
CA HIS A 87 5.61 -11.02 -22.96
C HIS A 87 6.78 -10.09 -22.60
N PRO A 88 8.03 -10.42 -22.98
CA PRO A 88 9.19 -9.59 -22.68
C PRO A 88 9.18 -8.21 -23.38
N GLU A 89 8.41 -8.04 -24.46
CA GLU A 89 8.33 -6.79 -25.24
C GLU A 89 7.34 -5.77 -24.64
N SER A 90 6.40 -6.19 -23.80
CA SER A 90 5.50 -5.28 -23.05
C SER A 90 6.07 -4.78 -21.72
N LYS A 91 7.28 -5.22 -21.34
CA LYS A 91 7.95 -4.85 -20.08
C LYS A 91 8.40 -3.38 -20.05
N PHE A 92 8.58 -2.75 -21.21
CA PHE A 92 9.24 -1.44 -21.29
C PHE A 92 8.29 -0.22 -21.26
N THR A 93 7.00 -0.40 -21.51
CA THR A 93 6.10 0.76 -21.72
C THR A 93 5.08 1.02 -20.62
N ARG A 94 4.85 0.10 -19.67
CA ARG A 94 3.76 0.26 -18.68
C ARG A 94 4.15 0.09 -17.21
N THR A 95 5.36 -0.37 -16.90
CA THR A 95 5.72 -0.79 -15.54
C THR A 95 6.71 0.13 -14.82
N SER A 96 7.22 1.19 -15.46
CA SER A 96 8.40 1.89 -14.95
C SER A 96 8.33 3.41 -14.97
N ALA A 97 7.43 4.00 -15.76
CA ALA A 97 7.31 5.46 -15.89
C ALA A 97 6.21 6.04 -14.98
N GLY A 98 5.12 5.32 -14.73
CA GLY A 98 3.98 5.84 -13.96
C GLY A 98 4.31 6.17 -12.50
N THR A 99 5.11 5.32 -11.84
CA THR A 99 5.45 5.49 -10.42
C THR A 99 6.40 6.67 -10.19
N MET A 100 7.39 6.90 -11.05
CA MET A 100 8.36 8.00 -10.85
C MET A 100 7.89 9.33 -11.45
N LEU A 101 7.09 9.32 -12.53
CA LEU A 101 6.62 10.54 -13.19
C LEU A 101 5.46 11.24 -12.48
N HIS A 102 4.73 10.54 -11.60
CA HIS A 102 3.58 11.10 -10.88
C HIS A 102 3.84 11.42 -9.40
N MET A 103 5.05 11.20 -8.89
CA MET A 103 5.36 11.54 -7.50
C MET A 103 5.77 13.00 -7.36
N SER A 104 5.13 13.71 -6.42
CA SER A 104 5.71 14.96 -5.93
C SER A 104 7.05 14.65 -5.23
N PRO A 105 8.00 15.61 -5.19
CA PRO A 105 9.29 15.44 -4.49
C PRO A 105 9.14 15.00 -3.03
N GLU A 106 7.97 15.28 -2.45
CA GLU A 106 7.59 14.98 -1.08
C GLU A 106 7.20 13.50 -0.92
N GLN A 107 6.52 12.90 -1.91
CA GLN A 107 6.09 11.48 -1.92
C GLN A 107 7.20 10.51 -2.32
N GLY A 108 8.17 10.98 -3.11
CA GLY A 108 9.34 10.20 -3.54
C GLY A 108 10.24 9.73 -2.39
N LYS A 109 10.14 10.36 -1.21
CA LYS A 109 10.94 10.03 -0.04
C LYS A 109 10.35 8.95 0.88
N TRP A 110 9.03 8.70 0.80
CA TRP A 110 8.31 7.81 1.74
C TRP A 110 7.80 6.51 1.09
N THR A 111 7.72 6.45 -0.24
CA THR A 111 7.15 5.32 -0.99
C THR A 111 8.04 4.06 -1.06
N PRO A 112 9.38 4.11 -0.99
CA PRO A 112 10.20 2.88 -1.01
C PRO A 112 9.96 1.96 0.18
N MET A 113 9.57 2.51 1.34
CA MET A 113 9.50 1.76 2.59
C MET A 113 8.63 0.50 2.49
N TYR A 114 7.45 0.59 1.89
CA TYR A 114 6.56 -0.58 1.81
C TYR A 114 6.84 -1.47 0.60
N MET A 115 7.85 -1.14 -0.21
CA MET A 115 8.16 -1.83 -1.45
C MET A 115 8.96 -3.10 -1.18
N ALA A 116 8.56 -4.21 -1.81
CA ALA A 116 9.34 -5.43 -1.74
C ALA A 116 10.69 -5.27 -2.46
N PRO A 117 11.78 -5.90 -1.98
CA PRO A 117 13.10 -5.80 -2.61
C PRO A 117 13.12 -6.21 -4.10
N GLU A 118 12.32 -7.20 -4.49
CA GLU A 118 12.16 -7.64 -5.88
C GLU A 118 11.44 -6.60 -6.75
N GLN A 119 10.54 -5.81 -6.16
CA GLN A 119 9.85 -4.71 -6.84
C GLN A 119 10.83 -3.55 -7.08
N MET A 120 11.71 -3.27 -6.12
CA MET A 120 12.79 -2.28 -6.25
C MET A 120 13.90 -2.71 -7.22
N ARG A 121 14.02 -4.00 -7.53
CA ARG A 121 15.02 -4.50 -8.49
C ARG A 121 14.53 -4.50 -9.92
N TRP A 122 13.27 -4.08 -10.16
CA TRP A 122 12.59 -4.16 -11.46
C TRP A 122 12.68 -5.55 -12.11
N SER A 123 12.95 -6.59 -11.31
CA SER A 123 12.88 -7.98 -11.70
C SER A 123 11.42 -8.41 -11.68
N GLY A 124 10.97 -9.23 -12.63
CA GLY A 124 9.58 -9.72 -12.67
C GLY A 124 9.10 -10.13 -11.29
N TYR A 125 8.01 -9.50 -10.83
CA TYR A 125 7.54 -9.61 -9.45
C TYR A 125 6.07 -10.04 -9.44
N SER A 126 5.73 -10.86 -8.45
CA SER A 126 4.40 -11.48 -8.34
C SER A 126 3.54 -10.76 -7.30
N SER A 127 2.32 -11.26 -7.06
CA SER A 127 1.44 -10.77 -5.99
C SER A 127 2.06 -10.85 -4.58
N LYS A 128 3.21 -11.51 -4.42
CA LYS A 128 3.97 -11.55 -3.18
C LYS A 128 4.49 -10.18 -2.73
N VAL A 129 4.60 -9.20 -3.62
CA VAL A 129 4.97 -7.83 -3.24
C VAL A 129 3.95 -7.18 -2.30
N ASP A 130 2.66 -7.45 -2.52
CA ASP A 130 1.60 -6.98 -1.60
C ASP A 130 1.63 -7.73 -0.26
N VAL A 131 2.06 -9.00 -0.26
CA VAL A 131 2.24 -9.79 0.97
C VAL A 131 3.39 -9.25 1.81
N PHE A 132 4.47 -8.82 1.17
CA PHE A 132 5.57 -8.14 1.84
C PHE A 132 5.10 -6.84 2.51
N ALA A 133 4.39 -5.99 1.76
CA ALA A 133 3.81 -4.75 2.29
C ALA A 133 2.83 -5.02 3.47
N LEU A 134 1.99 -6.05 3.37
CA LEU A 134 1.11 -6.47 4.47
C LEU A 134 1.90 -6.83 5.74
N GLY A 135 3.07 -7.47 5.60
CA GLY A 135 3.95 -7.78 6.73
C GLY A 135 4.43 -6.53 7.45
N LEU A 136 4.88 -5.52 6.71
CA LEU A 136 5.32 -4.24 7.27
C LEU A 136 4.19 -3.49 7.96
N ILE A 137 3.00 -3.45 7.33
CA ILE A 137 1.80 -2.84 7.92
C ILE A 137 1.40 -3.54 9.23
N LEU A 138 1.53 -4.88 9.31
CA LEU A 138 1.26 -5.61 10.55
C LEU A 138 2.25 -5.25 11.66
N ILE A 139 3.53 -5.10 11.33
CA ILE A 139 4.57 -4.68 12.28
C ILE A 139 4.24 -3.29 12.83
N GLU A 140 3.99 -2.32 11.95
CA GLU A 140 3.70 -0.93 12.34
C GLU A 140 2.36 -0.77 13.09
N LEU A 141 1.39 -1.67 12.82
CA LEU A 141 0.21 -1.79 13.67
C LEU A 141 0.58 -2.28 15.07
N SER A 142 1.41 -3.31 15.16
CA SER A 142 1.67 -4.06 16.39
C SER A 142 2.72 -3.43 17.31
N VAL A 143 3.61 -2.61 16.75
CA VAL A 143 4.75 -2.00 17.43
C VAL A 143 4.73 -0.51 17.18
N VAL A 144 4.86 0.29 18.25
CA VAL A 144 5.14 1.71 18.11
C VAL A 144 6.60 1.84 17.67
N LEU A 145 6.80 2.13 16.39
CA LEU A 145 8.12 2.43 15.84
C LEU A 145 8.34 3.94 15.83
N THR A 146 9.48 4.38 16.34
CA THR A 146 10.00 5.71 16.04
C THR A 146 10.36 5.79 14.55
N MET A 147 10.49 7.01 14.02
CA MET A 147 10.90 7.20 12.61
C MET A 147 12.29 6.61 12.32
N GLU A 148 13.18 6.57 13.31
CA GLU A 148 14.51 5.96 13.20
C GLU A 148 14.41 4.42 13.16
N GLU A 149 13.63 3.82 14.07
CA GLU A 149 13.41 2.36 14.08
C GLU A 149 12.67 1.88 12.83
N ALA A 150 11.70 2.67 12.34
CA ALA A 150 11.02 2.39 11.08
C ALA A 150 12.00 2.40 9.91
N ALA A 151 12.97 3.33 9.86
CA ALA A 151 13.98 3.37 8.81
C ALA A 151 14.99 2.20 8.86
N GLU A 152 15.20 1.59 10.02
CA GLU A 152 16.05 0.39 10.17
C GLU A 152 15.31 -0.91 9.83
N VAL A 153 14.04 -1.01 10.25
CA VAL A 153 13.23 -2.23 10.10
C VAL A 153 12.59 -2.32 8.72
N ILE A 154 12.27 -1.18 8.12
CA ILE A 154 11.61 -1.10 6.83
C ILE A 154 12.68 -0.85 5.75
N PRO A 155 12.98 -1.84 4.88
CA PRO A 155 14.05 -1.68 3.91
C PRO A 155 13.73 -0.53 2.94
N GLY A 156 14.64 0.45 2.91
CA GLY A 156 14.61 1.58 1.98
C GLY A 156 15.20 1.27 0.60
#